data_AF-A0A959FE80-F1
#
_entry.id   AF-A0A959FE80-F1
#
_cell.length_a   1.000
_cell.length_b   1.000
_cell.length_c   1.000
_cell.angle_alpha   90.00
_cell.angle_beta   90.00
_cell.angle_gamma   90.00
#
_symmetry.space_group_name_H-M   'P 1'
#
loop_
_entity.id
_entity.type
_entity.pdbx_description
1 polymer ?
#
loop_
_entity_poly.entity_id
_entity_poly.type
_entity_poly.pdbx_seq_one_letter_code
_entity_poly.pdbx_strand_id
1 'polypeptide(L)'
;MKQFALFALCCLFFSRVIAQNLVPNPSFEDHRPLECQSCHLAAGRFPYTLPHWQRLNTQPWICDCAYEKKGEEHTSGICYYEDLQPQDGCTMLEMRYQPMCLDFEHETRGCASYVGTSLTQPLELGQQYEVSFWLYINRVDDPDFPEHIGMMLFPEAFRNPNGAMIAQDELLIDTVRIKQWYQVSWRIQPTCPLQFLVIGVFRGANGPAVHSRYHQNIYFIDQVSVRPVPTPINSAKEVAFFCKPKALSSPTTVPVIAGADVYFASGTAVLTEDAQLKLDSFALRARTAPKVAFLISGHTDSVGSDHLELSQQRLENVLTYLEEKHQLSRLRFTPLAMGDQLAVAGNEQEAGRKLNRRVEIRQFDARIQTVIYRNLLEYLFQRETDGAMQALNIWLHLADRDELLLPLFDPRLEQLHHLRGWPVIASKIEQRYKQLFSRPELAYTLATLWAEDQRYRTLKFYIENLNVYLPEQDSSYSKWDVNFESSVSEQLESDQNHLARLLPMLEQEGWVKKSEVGERAAKAVFLILQHSMDEDLLTRYLPFLKERCLEGETEWILYANMYDRLQTIKNLPQRFGTQFKISKDGTREMFPLEDPKQVNQWRNEIGLPPLENN
;
A
#
# COMPACT_ATOMS: atom_id res chain seq x y z
N MET A 1 29.13 65.89 17.30
CA MET A 1 28.25 65.41 16.20
C MET A 1 29.08 64.51 15.29
N LYS A 2 28.69 63.22 15.22
CA LYS A 2 28.84 62.21 14.13
C LYS A 2 30.22 62.01 13.47
N GLN A 3 30.89 60.88 13.74
CA GLN A 3 30.88 59.56 13.02
C GLN A 3 32.04 59.47 11.99
N PHE A 4 33.10 58.69 12.27
CA PHE A 4 33.30 57.26 11.96
C PHE A 4 33.27 56.92 10.46
N ALA A 5 34.44 56.63 9.89
CA ALA A 5 34.61 55.83 8.68
C ALA A 5 35.87 54.96 8.83
N LEU A 6 35.68 53.75 9.36
CA LEU A 6 36.66 52.67 9.36
C LEU A 6 36.23 51.70 8.26
N PHE A 7 36.93 51.70 7.13
CA PHE A 7 36.72 50.74 6.04
C PHE A 7 37.38 49.42 6.44
N ALA A 8 36.57 48.45 6.88
CA ALA A 8 36.98 47.08 7.07
C ALA A 8 36.90 46.33 5.72
N LEU A 9 38.07 45.94 5.22
CA LEU A 9 38.25 45.04 4.09
C LEU A 9 37.89 43.62 4.57
N CYS A 10 36.62 43.22 4.48
CA CYS A 10 36.21 41.85 4.75
C CYS A 10 36.30 41.04 3.45
N CYS A 11 37.38 40.28 3.30
CA CYS A 11 37.56 39.32 2.23
C CYS A 11 36.41 38.32 2.20
N LEU A 12 35.71 38.28 1.06
CA LEU A 12 34.74 37.24 0.71
C LEU A 12 35.45 35.88 0.61
N PHE A 13 35.47 35.13 1.71
CA PHE A 13 35.62 33.67 1.66
C PHE A 13 34.28 33.08 1.19
N PHE A 14 34.03 33.10 -0.12
CA PHE A 14 33.12 32.12 -0.72
C PHE A 14 33.88 30.78 -0.79
N SER A 15 33.99 30.10 0.34
CA SER A 15 34.22 28.65 0.30
C SER A 15 32.99 28.04 -0.35
N ARG A 16 33.13 27.48 -1.55
CA ARG A 16 32.20 26.46 -2.04
C ARG A 16 32.15 25.37 -0.97
N VAL A 17 31.11 25.38 -0.14
CA VAL A 17 30.82 24.25 0.75
C VAL A 17 30.49 23.11 -0.19
N ILE A 18 31.45 22.22 -0.43
CA ILE A 18 31.17 20.92 -1.02
C ILE A 18 30.18 20.27 -0.05
N ALA A 19 28.95 20.03 -0.51
CA ALA A 19 27.92 19.38 0.28
C ALA A 19 28.49 18.05 0.83
N GLN A 20 28.64 17.96 2.14
CA GLN A 20 29.27 16.81 2.80
C GLN A 20 28.38 15.57 2.61
N ASN A 21 29.00 14.42 2.31
CA ASN A 21 28.29 13.14 2.28
C ASN A 21 27.83 12.78 3.69
N LEU A 22 26.53 12.49 3.86
CA LEU A 22 25.94 12.13 5.14
C LEU A 22 26.10 10.63 5.47
N VAL A 23 26.61 9.83 4.54
CA VAL A 23 26.89 8.40 4.76
C VAL A 23 28.27 8.23 5.41
N PRO A 24 28.36 7.66 6.62
CA PRO A 24 29.65 7.32 7.23
C PRO A 24 30.26 6.10 6.53
N ASN A 25 31.60 6.10 6.38
CA ASN A 25 32.36 5.04 5.73
C ASN A 25 31.74 4.58 4.37
N PRO A 26 31.60 5.50 3.39
CA PRO A 26 30.81 5.26 2.18
C PRO A 26 31.42 4.25 1.19
N SER A 27 32.75 4.09 1.21
CA SER A 27 33.52 3.14 0.40
C SER A 27 33.90 1.88 1.18
N PHE A 28 33.39 1.72 2.40
CA PHE A 28 33.62 0.54 3.26
C PHE A 28 35.07 0.29 3.72
N GLU A 29 36.03 1.13 3.34
CA GLU A 29 37.46 0.98 3.65
C GLU A 29 37.81 1.03 5.15
N ASP A 30 37.00 1.73 5.96
CA ASP A 30 37.19 1.73 7.42
C ASP A 30 36.60 0.44 8.00
N HIS A 31 37.35 -0.66 7.92
CA HIS A 31 37.01 -1.95 8.50
C HIS A 31 38.19 -2.56 9.26
N ARG A 32 37.89 -3.44 10.21
CA ARG A 32 38.91 -4.23 10.91
C ARG A 32 39.43 -5.35 10.00
N PRO A 33 40.68 -5.81 10.18
CA PRO A 33 41.23 -6.92 9.41
C PRO A 33 40.31 -8.16 9.44
N LEU A 34 40.10 -8.77 8.28
CA LEU A 34 39.26 -9.96 8.15
C LEU A 34 40.02 -11.19 8.68
N GLU A 35 39.63 -11.69 9.86
CA GLU A 35 40.32 -12.81 10.52
C GLU A 35 40.09 -14.17 9.85
N CYS A 36 38.92 -14.35 9.24
CA CYS A 36 38.57 -15.55 8.46
C CYS A 36 37.38 -15.26 7.53
N GLN A 37 37.21 -16.06 6.47
CA GLN A 37 36.20 -15.85 5.41
C GLN A 37 34.74 -15.81 5.91
N SER A 38 34.39 -16.55 6.96
CA SER A 38 33.00 -16.62 7.47
C SER A 38 32.81 -16.04 8.88
N CYS A 39 33.89 -15.61 9.55
CA CYS A 39 33.87 -15.20 10.96
C CYS A 39 33.09 -13.91 11.21
N HIS A 40 33.07 -13.01 10.22
CA HIS A 40 32.36 -11.74 10.26
C HIS A 40 30.88 -11.87 9.86
N LEU A 41 30.46 -13.06 9.41
CA LEU A 41 29.08 -13.37 9.03
C LEU A 41 28.21 -13.77 10.23
N ALA A 42 28.76 -13.92 11.44
CA ALA A 42 27.98 -14.16 12.65
C ALA A 42 27.18 -12.89 13.04
N ALA A 43 25.92 -13.08 13.44
CA ALA A 43 25.08 -11.98 13.91
C ALA A 43 25.75 -11.27 15.11
N GLY A 44 25.98 -9.95 15.00
CA GLY A 44 26.67 -9.14 16.01
C GLY A 44 28.16 -8.89 15.75
N ARG A 45 28.81 -9.65 14.85
CA ARG A 45 30.21 -9.39 14.45
C ARG A 45 30.34 -8.47 13.25
N PHE A 46 29.34 -8.43 12.36
CA PHE A 46 29.38 -7.56 11.18
C PHE A 46 29.61 -6.07 11.53
N PRO A 47 28.86 -5.44 12.46
CA PRO A 47 29.09 -4.03 12.82
C PRO A 47 30.41 -3.80 13.59
N TYR A 48 31.00 -4.86 14.14
CA TYR A 48 32.31 -4.81 14.77
C TYR A 48 33.42 -4.79 13.73
N THR A 49 33.26 -5.58 12.66
CA THR A 49 34.20 -5.65 11.53
C THR A 49 34.09 -4.42 10.64
N LEU A 50 32.88 -3.99 10.27
CA LEU A 50 32.62 -2.81 9.45
C LEU A 50 31.83 -1.78 10.30
N PRO A 51 32.53 -0.91 11.04
CA PRO A 51 31.91 0.18 11.79
C PRO A 51 30.90 0.98 10.97
N HIS A 52 29.87 1.48 11.64
CA HIS A 52 28.74 2.26 11.07
C HIS A 52 27.76 1.50 10.17
N TRP A 53 28.09 0.27 9.76
CA TRP A 53 27.23 -0.54 8.91
C TRP A 53 26.63 -1.72 9.66
N GLN A 54 25.39 -2.03 9.31
CA GLN A 54 24.59 -3.07 9.94
C GLN A 54 24.11 -4.03 8.87
N ARG A 55 24.22 -5.32 9.15
CA ARG A 55 23.53 -6.35 8.39
C ARG A 55 22.10 -6.49 8.94
N LEU A 56 21.09 -6.44 8.08
CA LEU A 56 19.70 -6.60 8.49
C LEU A 56 19.19 -8.04 8.35
N ASN A 57 19.66 -8.80 7.35
CA ASN A 57 19.24 -10.17 7.09
C ASN A 57 20.28 -11.00 6.28
N THR A 58 19.87 -11.91 5.37
CA THR A 58 20.72 -12.80 4.56
C THR A 58 22.02 -12.15 4.10
N GLN A 59 23.14 -12.81 4.36
CA GLN A 59 24.40 -12.15 4.75
C GLN A 59 25.07 -11.39 3.59
N PRO A 60 25.25 -10.06 3.64
CA PRO A 60 26.22 -9.35 2.81
C PRO A 60 27.65 -9.72 3.23
N TRP A 61 28.57 -9.79 2.27
CA TRP A 61 29.97 -10.13 2.50
C TRP A 61 30.87 -8.93 2.23
N ILE A 62 31.95 -8.82 3.00
CA ILE A 62 32.96 -7.77 2.81
C ILE A 62 34.02 -8.35 1.88
N CYS A 63 34.14 -7.79 0.68
CA CYS A 63 35.25 -8.07 -0.23
C CYS A 63 36.41 -7.14 0.10
N ASP A 64 37.60 -7.70 0.30
CA ASP A 64 38.81 -6.93 0.61
C ASP A 64 39.97 -7.44 -0.26
N CYS A 65 40.50 -6.55 -1.11
CA CYS A 65 41.62 -6.81 -2.01
C CYS A 65 42.88 -7.27 -1.25
N ALA A 66 43.05 -6.81 0.00
CA ALA A 66 44.23 -7.00 0.83
C ALA A 66 44.12 -8.23 1.76
N TYR A 67 43.03 -9.00 1.65
CA TYR A 67 42.87 -10.21 2.45
C TYR A 67 43.91 -11.29 2.10
N GLU A 68 44.72 -11.66 3.08
CA GLU A 68 45.63 -12.81 3.01
C GLU A 68 45.08 -14.01 3.79
N LYS A 69 44.77 -15.10 3.09
CA LYS A 69 44.34 -16.37 3.71
C LYS A 69 45.51 -17.00 4.47
N LYS A 70 45.45 -17.03 5.81
CA LYS A 70 46.45 -17.78 6.61
C LYS A 70 46.25 -19.29 6.42
N GLY A 71 47.20 -19.97 5.74
CA GLY A 71 47.41 -21.42 5.91
C GLY A 71 47.45 -22.31 4.67
N GLU A 72 47.26 -21.84 3.44
CA GLU A 72 47.47 -22.66 2.21
C GLU A 72 47.98 -21.77 1.07
N GLU A 73 48.95 -22.27 0.30
CA GLU A 73 49.56 -21.62 -0.87
C GLU A 73 48.57 -21.46 -2.03
N HIS A 74 47.59 -20.57 -1.93
CA HIS A 74 46.96 -19.91 -3.06
C HIS A 74 46.36 -18.59 -2.58
N THR A 75 46.91 -17.48 -3.05
CA THR A 75 46.36 -16.14 -2.85
C THR A 75 45.07 -16.00 -3.65
N SER A 76 43.93 -16.05 -2.98
CA SER A 76 42.69 -15.48 -3.49
C SER A 76 42.05 -14.71 -2.34
N GLY A 77 41.92 -13.40 -2.50
CA GLY A 77 41.26 -12.52 -1.54
C GLY A 77 39.83 -12.98 -1.24
N ILE A 78 39.20 -12.38 -0.22
CA ILE A 78 37.75 -12.57 -0.04
C ILE A 78 37.10 -11.85 -1.23
N CYS A 79 36.66 -12.67 -2.20
CA CYS A 79 35.88 -12.41 -3.44
C CYS A 79 36.55 -13.06 -4.67
N TYR A 80 36.05 -14.25 -5.01
CA TYR A 80 36.57 -15.15 -6.07
C TYR A 80 36.18 -14.70 -7.49
N TYR A 81 36.53 -13.48 -7.87
CA TYR A 81 36.25 -12.97 -9.21
C TYR A 81 37.54 -12.36 -9.76
N GLU A 82 38.30 -13.17 -10.49
CA GLU A 82 39.68 -12.87 -10.94
C GLU A 82 39.83 -11.52 -11.66
N ASP A 83 38.73 -10.97 -12.22
CA ASP A 83 38.71 -9.71 -12.97
C ASP A 83 37.90 -8.57 -12.32
N LEU A 84 37.34 -8.73 -11.11
CA LEU A 84 36.53 -7.69 -10.46
C LEU A 84 37.34 -6.94 -9.40
N GLN A 85 37.49 -5.62 -9.59
CA GLN A 85 38.06 -4.71 -8.60
C GLN A 85 36.97 -3.80 -8.01
N PRO A 86 37.10 -3.39 -6.73
CA PRO A 86 36.28 -2.33 -6.13
C PRO A 86 36.25 -1.07 -6.98
N GLN A 87 35.19 -0.27 -6.85
CA GLN A 87 35.06 0.96 -7.62
C GLN A 87 36.05 2.02 -7.13
N ASP A 88 36.34 2.03 -5.83
CA ASP A 88 37.49 2.72 -5.27
C ASP A 88 38.16 1.89 -4.16
N GLY A 89 39.38 2.29 -3.80
CA GLY A 89 40.12 1.65 -2.70
C GLY A 89 40.33 0.14 -2.90
N CYS A 90 40.00 -0.63 -1.88
CA CYS A 90 40.20 -2.07 -1.79
C CYS A 90 39.01 -2.84 -1.24
N THR A 91 37.97 -2.15 -0.76
CA THR A 91 36.83 -2.77 -0.08
C THR A 91 35.54 -2.53 -0.85
N MET A 92 34.71 -3.57 -0.99
CA MET A 92 33.34 -3.43 -1.51
C MET A 92 32.42 -4.43 -0.80
N LEU A 93 31.09 -4.26 -0.94
CA LEU A 93 30.14 -5.22 -0.40
C LEU A 93 29.55 -6.12 -1.48
N GLU A 94 29.69 -7.43 -1.29
CA GLU A 94 28.95 -8.43 -2.04
C GLU A 94 27.55 -8.62 -1.41
N MET A 95 26.53 -8.50 -2.24
CA MET A 95 25.12 -8.62 -1.89
C MET A 95 24.50 -9.78 -2.65
N ARG A 96 23.51 -10.46 -2.04
CA ARG A 96 22.90 -11.66 -2.63
C ARG A 96 21.39 -11.58 -2.73
N TYR A 97 20.85 -12.24 -3.74
CA TYR A 97 19.43 -12.52 -3.87
C TYR A 97 19.20 -13.98 -4.26
N GLN A 98 18.23 -14.62 -3.61
CA GLN A 98 17.83 -15.99 -3.91
C GLN A 98 16.31 -16.08 -3.98
N PRO A 99 15.74 -16.60 -5.10
CA PRO A 99 14.29 -16.69 -5.28
C PRO A 99 13.55 -17.63 -4.30
N MET A 100 14.26 -18.57 -3.66
CA MET A 100 13.69 -19.50 -2.67
C MET A 100 14.64 -19.69 -1.49
N CYS A 101 14.14 -19.49 -0.27
CA CYS A 101 14.85 -19.77 0.97
C CYS A 101 14.05 -20.74 1.85
N LEU A 102 14.77 -21.45 2.71
CA LEU A 102 14.19 -22.27 3.77
C LEU A 102 13.65 -21.37 4.89
N ASP A 103 12.53 -20.69 4.65
CA ASP A 103 11.68 -20.18 5.72
C ASP A 103 10.26 -20.68 5.50
N PHE A 104 9.66 -21.25 6.54
CA PHE A 104 8.56 -22.21 6.45
C PHE A 104 7.22 -21.63 5.93
N GLU A 105 7.15 -20.32 5.67
CA GLU A 105 5.89 -19.61 5.38
C GLU A 105 5.70 -19.19 3.90
N HIS A 106 6.71 -19.33 3.02
CA HIS A 106 6.58 -19.06 1.56
C HIS A 106 6.05 -17.65 1.16
N GLU A 107 5.94 -16.69 2.07
CA GLU A 107 5.29 -15.39 1.82
C GLU A 107 6.17 -14.35 1.10
N THR A 108 7.49 -14.56 1.00
CA THR A 108 8.46 -13.47 0.75
C THR A 108 9.01 -13.37 -0.67
N ARG A 109 8.63 -14.26 -1.60
CA ARG A 109 9.16 -14.32 -2.99
C ARG A 109 10.69 -14.30 -3.11
N GLY A 110 11.37 -14.87 -2.11
CA GLY A 110 12.82 -14.99 -2.04
C GLY A 110 13.41 -14.38 -0.78
N CYS A 111 14.74 -14.41 -0.69
CA CYS A 111 15.51 -13.63 0.27
C CYS A 111 16.50 -12.73 -0.46
N ALA A 112 16.67 -11.55 0.11
CA ALA A 112 17.62 -10.57 -0.35
C ALA A 112 18.52 -10.14 0.80
N SER A 113 19.80 -9.90 0.53
CA SER A 113 20.68 -9.21 1.45
C SER A 113 20.26 -7.76 1.59
N TYR A 114 20.17 -7.29 2.83
CA TYR A 114 20.12 -5.87 3.15
C TYR A 114 21.24 -5.46 4.09
N VAL A 115 21.86 -4.33 3.75
CA VAL A 115 22.78 -3.60 4.60
C VAL A 115 22.16 -2.24 4.92
N GLY A 116 22.42 -1.71 6.11
CA GLY A 116 21.98 -0.37 6.47
C GLY A 116 22.95 0.40 7.34
N THR A 117 22.82 1.72 7.34
CA THR A 117 23.69 2.65 8.07
C THR A 117 22.91 3.86 8.59
N SER A 118 23.34 4.38 9.73
CA SER A 118 22.82 5.64 10.26
C SER A 118 23.56 6.81 9.65
N LEU A 119 22.83 7.76 9.08
CA LEU A 119 23.36 9.00 8.55
C LEU A 119 23.98 9.84 9.67
N THR A 120 25.01 10.62 9.34
CA THR A 120 25.73 11.49 10.29
C THR A 120 24.82 12.54 10.94
N GLN A 121 23.74 12.92 10.25
CA GLN A 121 22.64 13.73 10.76
C GLN A 121 21.32 13.32 10.09
N PRO A 122 20.16 13.54 10.74
CA PRO A 122 18.87 13.36 10.11
C PRO A 122 18.72 14.24 8.87
N LEU A 123 17.95 13.78 7.89
CA LEU A 123 17.60 14.58 6.73
C LEU A 123 16.62 15.69 7.13
N GLU A 124 16.84 16.89 6.59
CA GLU A 124 16.01 18.06 6.83
C GLU A 124 14.72 17.99 6.02
N LEU A 125 13.62 18.40 6.64
CA LEU A 125 12.29 18.43 6.01
C LEU A 125 12.26 19.44 4.87
N GLY A 126 11.72 19.04 3.72
CA GLY A 126 11.62 19.90 2.54
C GLY A 126 12.94 20.14 1.79
N GLN A 127 14.10 19.80 2.37
CA GLN A 127 15.39 19.86 1.70
C GLN A 127 15.53 18.69 0.71
N GLN A 128 15.98 18.98 -0.51
CA GLN A 128 16.23 17.93 -1.51
C GLN A 128 17.59 17.28 -1.27
N TYR A 129 17.67 15.96 -1.45
CA TYR A 129 18.89 15.17 -1.37
C TYR A 129 19.08 14.33 -2.63
N GLU A 130 20.33 14.18 -3.05
CA GLU A 130 20.73 13.15 -4.00
C GLU A 130 21.25 11.96 -3.21
N VAL A 131 20.66 10.79 -3.45
CA VAL A 131 21.12 9.52 -2.89
C VAL A 131 21.63 8.65 -4.01
N SER A 132 22.82 8.08 -3.87
CA SER A 132 23.43 7.24 -4.89
C SER A 132 24.32 6.16 -4.29
N PHE A 133 24.59 5.13 -5.08
CA PHE A 133 25.65 4.16 -4.84
C PHE A 133 26.13 3.60 -6.18
N TRP A 134 27.33 3.04 -6.19
CA TRP A 134 27.85 2.30 -7.33
C TRP A 134 27.39 0.86 -7.26
N LEU A 135 27.00 0.31 -8.41
CA LEU A 135 26.45 -1.04 -8.55
C LEU A 135 27.22 -1.79 -9.64
N TYR A 136 27.55 -3.05 -9.35
CA TYR A 136 28.11 -4.00 -10.32
C TYR A 136 27.31 -5.30 -10.27
N ILE A 137 26.75 -5.71 -11.40
CA ILE A 137 26.05 -6.98 -11.53
C ILE A 137 26.92 -7.93 -12.34
N ASN A 138 27.42 -9.00 -11.71
CA ASN A 138 28.35 -9.92 -12.37
C ASN A 138 27.63 -10.82 -13.40
N ARG A 139 26.50 -11.39 -13.00
CA ARG A 139 25.67 -12.28 -13.80
C ARG A 139 24.22 -12.16 -13.35
N VAL A 140 23.30 -12.35 -14.29
CA VAL A 140 21.86 -12.36 -14.04
C VAL A 140 21.35 -13.78 -14.29
N ASP A 141 21.11 -14.53 -13.22
CA ASP A 141 20.50 -15.86 -13.29
C ASP A 141 18.97 -15.81 -13.24
N ASP A 142 18.44 -14.81 -12.54
CA ASP A 142 17.03 -14.48 -12.54
C ASP A 142 16.83 -13.12 -13.25
N PRO A 143 16.21 -13.07 -14.44
CA PRO A 143 16.17 -11.87 -15.27
C PRO A 143 15.47 -10.67 -14.60
N ASP A 144 14.55 -10.89 -13.66
CA ASP A 144 13.76 -9.81 -13.06
C ASP A 144 14.39 -9.22 -11.80
N PHE A 145 15.32 -9.93 -11.14
CA PHE A 145 15.87 -9.42 -9.86
C PHE A 145 16.57 -8.06 -9.94
N PRO A 146 17.28 -7.69 -11.03
CA PRO A 146 18.00 -6.43 -11.07
C PRO A 146 17.10 -5.22 -10.88
N GLU A 147 15.91 -5.20 -11.48
CA GLU A 147 14.93 -4.10 -11.38
C GLU A 147 14.39 -3.91 -9.96
N HIS A 148 14.65 -4.86 -9.08
CA HIS A 148 14.26 -4.82 -7.68
C HIS A 148 15.38 -4.34 -6.76
N ILE A 149 16.59 -4.09 -7.25
CA ILE A 149 17.65 -3.46 -6.47
C ILE A 149 17.24 -2.00 -6.18
N GLY A 150 17.43 -1.54 -4.94
CA GLY A 150 17.02 -0.20 -4.57
C GLY A 150 17.54 0.24 -3.21
N MET A 151 16.89 1.26 -2.66
CA MET A 151 17.18 1.78 -1.31
C MET A 151 15.92 2.25 -0.58
N MET A 152 15.98 2.27 0.75
CA MET A 152 14.90 2.80 1.59
C MET A 152 15.46 3.55 2.81
N LEU A 153 14.79 4.62 3.24
CA LEU A 153 15.14 5.39 4.43
C LEU A 153 14.11 5.19 5.56
N PHE A 154 14.59 5.20 6.81
CA PHE A 154 13.79 5.01 8.02
C PHE A 154 14.16 6.05 9.09
N PRO A 155 13.25 6.36 10.04
CA PRO A 155 13.56 7.25 11.16
C PRO A 155 14.61 6.65 12.12
N GLU A 156 14.62 5.33 12.26
CA GLU A 156 15.47 4.59 13.19
C GLU A 156 15.98 3.28 12.59
N ALA A 157 17.08 2.75 13.15
CA ALA A 157 17.58 1.44 12.80
C ALA A 157 16.62 0.32 13.25
N PHE A 158 16.54 -0.77 12.49
CA PHE A 158 15.70 -1.92 12.80
C PHE A 158 16.36 -3.23 12.37
N ARG A 159 15.70 -4.37 12.63
CA ARG A 159 16.17 -5.71 12.21
C ARG A 159 15.15 -6.40 11.31
N ASN A 160 15.64 -7.26 10.41
CA ASN A 160 14.81 -8.10 9.54
C ASN A 160 15.21 -9.59 9.68
N PRO A 161 14.97 -10.21 10.85
CA PRO A 161 15.54 -11.51 11.18
C PRO A 161 15.06 -12.67 10.29
N ASN A 162 13.84 -12.56 9.73
CA ASN A 162 13.20 -13.63 8.95
C ASN A 162 13.64 -13.67 7.47
N GLY A 163 14.60 -12.83 7.05
CA GLY A 163 15.08 -12.85 5.66
C GLY A 163 14.08 -12.34 4.61
N ALA A 164 12.87 -11.94 5.04
CA ALA A 164 11.80 -11.46 4.17
C ALA A 164 12.24 -10.27 3.32
N MET A 165 11.81 -10.25 2.05
CA MET A 165 12.03 -9.08 1.22
C MET A 165 11.22 -7.88 1.73
N ILE A 166 11.90 -6.75 1.84
CA ILE A 166 11.35 -5.44 2.19
C ILE A 166 10.54 -4.93 0.99
N ALA A 167 9.29 -4.55 1.22
CA ALA A 167 8.42 -3.91 0.22
C ALA A 167 8.78 -2.42 0.05
N GLN A 168 8.98 -2.03 -1.20
CA GLN A 168 9.33 -0.68 -1.61
C GLN A 168 9.14 -0.59 -3.12
N ASP A 169 8.44 0.45 -3.59
CA ASP A 169 8.13 0.64 -5.02
C ASP A 169 8.75 1.95 -5.57
N GLU A 170 9.20 2.87 -4.71
CA GLU A 170 9.49 4.24 -5.12
C GLU A 170 10.95 4.51 -5.54
N LEU A 171 11.91 3.69 -5.08
CA LEU A 171 13.35 3.96 -5.23
C LEU A 171 14.10 2.68 -5.68
N LEU A 172 13.57 2.08 -6.74
CA LEU A 172 14.19 0.96 -7.45
C LEU A 172 15.06 1.49 -8.60
N ILE A 173 16.01 0.69 -9.06
CA ILE A 173 16.83 1.05 -10.22
C ILE A 173 16.00 0.98 -11.50
N ASP A 174 16.28 1.87 -12.45
CA ASP A 174 15.60 1.94 -13.76
C ASP A 174 16.48 1.45 -14.92
N THR A 175 17.75 1.20 -14.64
CA THR A 175 18.79 0.86 -15.62
C THR A 175 19.63 -0.30 -15.11
N VAL A 176 19.73 -1.34 -15.93
CA VAL A 176 20.52 -2.55 -15.61
C VAL A 176 21.75 -2.61 -16.50
N ARG A 177 22.95 -2.67 -15.89
CA ARG A 177 24.20 -2.92 -16.60
C ARG A 177 24.94 -4.10 -15.99
N ILE A 178 25.42 -4.98 -16.86
CA ILE A 178 26.06 -6.25 -16.47
C ILE A 178 27.56 -6.14 -16.75
N LYS A 179 28.39 -6.69 -15.85
CA LYS A 179 29.86 -6.70 -15.92
C LYS A 179 30.52 -5.33 -16.08
N GLN A 180 29.92 -4.30 -15.52
CA GLN A 180 30.49 -2.95 -15.46
C GLN A 180 29.96 -2.22 -14.23
N TRP A 181 30.81 -1.40 -13.62
CA TRP A 181 30.40 -0.48 -12.56
C TRP A 181 29.59 0.66 -13.16
N TYR A 182 28.49 1.00 -12.50
CA TYR A 182 27.70 2.18 -12.82
C TYR A 182 27.07 2.75 -11.58
N GLN A 183 26.87 4.07 -11.57
CA GLN A 183 26.22 4.75 -10.47
C GLN A 183 24.71 4.75 -10.68
N VAL A 184 23.97 4.39 -9.63
CA VAL A 184 22.52 4.59 -9.54
C VAL A 184 22.25 5.74 -8.59
N SER A 185 21.25 6.56 -8.89
CA SER A 185 20.96 7.77 -8.13
C SER A 185 19.48 8.13 -8.15
N TRP A 186 18.98 8.62 -7.02
CA TRP A 186 17.64 9.18 -6.88
C TRP A 186 17.70 10.55 -6.23
N ARG A 187 16.75 11.42 -6.57
CA ARG A 187 16.49 12.65 -5.84
C ARG A 187 15.29 12.48 -4.94
N ILE A 188 15.46 12.81 -3.66
CA ILE A 188 14.42 12.66 -2.64
C ILE A 188 14.18 13.97 -1.91
N GLN A 189 12.96 14.13 -1.40
CA GLN A 189 12.61 15.22 -0.50
C GLN A 189 11.88 14.66 0.73
N PRO A 190 12.52 14.63 1.92
CA PRO A 190 11.92 14.12 3.13
C PRO A 190 10.72 14.93 3.58
N THR A 191 9.62 14.26 3.93
CA THR A 191 8.44 14.86 4.56
C THR A 191 8.24 14.40 6.01
N CYS A 192 9.12 13.54 6.52
CA CYS A 192 9.34 13.26 7.94
C CYS A 192 10.84 13.11 8.24
N PRO A 193 11.29 13.14 9.51
CA PRO A 193 12.67 12.89 9.91
C PRO A 193 13.12 11.47 9.53
N LEU A 194 14.23 11.39 8.80
CA LEU A 194 14.81 10.13 8.34
C LEU A 194 16.31 10.13 8.65
N GLN A 195 16.82 9.00 9.15
CA GLN A 195 18.22 8.90 9.58
C GLN A 195 18.87 7.56 9.24
N PHE A 196 18.11 6.54 8.85
CA PHE A 196 18.65 5.20 8.61
C PHE A 196 18.45 4.75 7.17
N LEU A 197 19.54 4.60 6.42
CA LEU A 197 19.56 4.16 5.03
C LEU A 197 19.67 2.63 4.95
N VAL A 198 18.92 2.01 4.06
CA VAL A 198 18.94 0.58 3.76
C VAL A 198 19.08 0.36 2.26
N ILE A 199 19.92 -0.58 1.84
CA ILE A 199 20.15 -0.96 0.43
C ILE A 199 19.97 -2.48 0.30
N GLY A 200 19.34 -2.94 -0.78
CA GLY A 200 19.16 -4.37 -1.07
C GLY A 200 18.23 -4.62 -2.26
N VAL A 201 17.66 -5.83 -2.35
CA VAL A 201 16.66 -6.20 -3.37
C VAL A 201 15.27 -6.20 -2.76
N PHE A 202 14.39 -5.29 -3.16
CA PHE A 202 13.08 -5.07 -2.57
C PHE A 202 11.99 -5.77 -3.37
N ARG A 203 10.91 -6.22 -2.72
CA ARG A 203 9.87 -6.93 -3.46
C ARG A 203 8.96 -5.99 -4.26
N GLY A 204 8.82 -4.72 -3.89
CA GLY A 204 7.75 -3.90 -4.46
C GLY A 204 6.37 -4.58 -4.38
N ALA A 205 5.52 -4.38 -5.39
CA ALA A 205 4.20 -5.01 -5.44
C ALA A 205 4.29 -6.55 -5.52
N ASN A 206 5.18 -7.08 -6.36
CA ASN A 206 5.09 -8.47 -6.82
C ASN A 206 6.39 -9.26 -6.65
N GLY A 207 7.49 -8.65 -6.23
CA GLY A 207 8.83 -9.25 -6.24
C GLY A 207 9.31 -9.63 -7.65
N PRO A 208 10.59 -9.99 -7.78
CA PRO A 208 11.11 -10.58 -9.01
C PRO A 208 10.32 -11.84 -9.35
N ALA A 209 9.98 -12.06 -10.62
CA ALA A 209 9.35 -13.32 -11.01
C ALA A 209 10.38 -14.44 -10.88
N VAL A 210 9.98 -15.59 -10.33
CA VAL A 210 10.90 -16.68 -10.06
C VAL A 210 11.07 -17.53 -11.32
N HIS A 211 12.21 -17.40 -11.99
CA HIS A 211 12.55 -18.24 -13.16
C HIS A 211 13.34 -19.48 -12.77
N SER A 212 14.11 -19.40 -11.69
CA SER A 212 14.90 -20.51 -11.18
C SER A 212 14.97 -20.50 -9.65
N ARG A 213 14.63 -21.64 -9.02
CA ARG A 213 14.52 -21.74 -7.56
C ARG A 213 15.85 -21.86 -6.80
N TYR A 214 16.95 -22.21 -7.48
CA TYR A 214 18.19 -22.63 -6.81
C TYR A 214 19.41 -21.77 -7.13
N HIS A 215 19.29 -20.82 -8.05
CA HIS A 215 20.41 -19.96 -8.41
C HIS A 215 20.51 -18.78 -7.43
N GLN A 216 21.73 -18.51 -6.96
CA GLN A 216 22.05 -17.32 -6.18
C GLN A 216 22.52 -16.22 -7.13
N ASN A 217 21.83 -15.09 -7.11
CA ASN A 217 22.23 -13.89 -7.82
C ASN A 217 23.14 -13.06 -6.92
N ILE A 218 24.25 -12.58 -7.48
CA ILE A 218 25.28 -11.84 -6.77
C ILE A 218 25.51 -10.50 -7.47
N TYR A 219 25.49 -9.43 -6.68
CA TYR A 219 25.81 -8.07 -7.12
C TYR A 219 26.67 -7.38 -6.06
N PHE A 220 27.34 -6.32 -6.44
CA PHE A 220 28.26 -5.59 -5.57
C PHE A 220 27.84 -4.14 -5.47
N ILE A 221 28.01 -3.56 -4.30
CA ILE A 221 27.80 -2.14 -4.06
C ILE A 221 29.07 -1.49 -3.51
N ASP A 222 29.23 -0.22 -3.85
CA ASP A 222 30.36 0.61 -3.42
C ASP A 222 29.94 2.09 -3.36
N GLN A 223 30.74 2.93 -2.70
CA GLN A 223 30.67 4.39 -2.77
C GLN A 223 29.27 4.98 -2.56
N VAL A 224 28.69 4.69 -1.40
CA VAL A 224 27.34 5.12 -1.04
C VAL A 224 27.32 6.60 -0.65
N SER A 225 26.40 7.37 -1.20
CA SER A 225 26.35 8.82 -0.99
C SER A 225 24.95 9.34 -0.75
N VAL A 226 24.80 10.20 0.25
CA VAL A 226 23.60 11.01 0.52
C VAL A 226 24.06 12.45 0.69
N ARG A 227 23.69 13.35 -0.22
CA ARG A 227 24.14 14.75 -0.21
C ARG A 227 22.99 15.72 -0.42
N PRO A 228 22.94 16.86 0.29
CA PRO A 228 21.93 17.89 0.02
C PRO A 228 22.15 18.50 -1.37
N VAL A 229 21.05 18.75 -2.09
CA VAL A 229 21.03 19.44 -3.37
C VAL A 229 20.93 20.95 -3.12
N PRO A 230 21.92 21.77 -3.56
CA PRO A 230 21.99 23.19 -3.23
C PRO A 230 20.90 24.08 -3.85
N THR A 231 20.21 23.61 -4.90
CA THR A 231 19.18 24.40 -5.59
C THR A 231 18.02 23.48 -5.98
N PRO A 232 16.81 23.67 -5.42
CA PRO A 232 15.64 22.90 -5.83
C PRO A 232 15.37 23.14 -7.32
N ILE A 233 15.35 22.08 -8.12
CA ILE A 233 14.90 22.16 -9.51
C ILE A 233 13.37 22.10 -9.49
N ASN A 234 12.71 23.04 -10.17
CA ASN A 234 11.24 23.18 -10.20
C ASN A 234 10.48 22.03 -10.88
N SER A 235 11.12 20.89 -11.18
CA SER A 235 10.45 19.72 -11.76
C SER A 235 10.10 18.69 -10.68
N ALA A 236 8.89 18.80 -10.12
CA ALA A 236 8.34 17.83 -9.17
C ALA A 236 8.29 16.37 -9.71
N LYS A 237 8.41 16.18 -11.03
CA LYS A 237 8.45 14.84 -11.67
C LYS A 237 9.74 14.06 -11.44
N GLU A 238 10.85 14.70 -11.07
CA GLU A 238 12.15 14.02 -10.84
C GLU A 238 12.47 13.77 -9.36
N VAL A 239 11.65 14.29 -8.44
CA VAL A 239 11.93 14.26 -7.00
C VAL A 239 10.89 13.39 -6.29
N ALA A 240 11.34 12.32 -5.65
CA ALA A 240 10.49 11.47 -4.83
C ALA A 240 10.26 12.11 -3.45
N PHE A 241 9.02 12.52 -3.16
CA PHE A 241 8.63 12.87 -1.79
C PHE A 241 8.63 11.61 -0.94
N PHE A 242 9.36 11.65 0.18
CA PHE A 242 9.68 10.42 0.91
C PHE A 242 9.41 10.57 2.40
N CYS A 243 8.50 9.74 2.93
CA CYS A 243 8.32 9.55 4.36
C CYS A 243 7.77 8.15 4.65
N LYS A 244 8.48 7.34 5.46
CA LYS A 244 7.95 6.03 5.92
C LYS A 244 8.40 5.67 7.34
N PRO A 245 7.44 5.48 8.28
CA PRO A 245 7.48 4.39 9.28
C PRO A 245 6.11 3.65 9.41
N LYS A 246 5.94 2.34 9.64
CA LYS A 246 6.81 1.16 9.87
C LYS A 246 6.09 -0.12 9.35
N ALA A 247 6.87 -1.15 9.01
CA ALA A 247 6.51 -2.52 8.60
C ALA A 247 5.57 -2.67 7.39
N LEU A 248 6.16 -2.52 6.20
CA LEU A 248 5.94 -3.39 5.05
C LEU A 248 4.55 -4.03 4.96
N SER A 249 3.56 -3.25 4.55
CA SER A 249 2.34 -3.87 4.05
C SER A 249 2.70 -4.67 2.78
N SER A 250 2.42 -5.96 2.84
CA SER A 250 2.02 -6.85 1.73
C SER A 250 1.30 -6.21 0.52
N PRO A 251 1.84 -5.97 -0.70
CA PRO A 251 0.96 -6.24 -1.84
C PRO A 251 1.06 -7.72 -2.16
N THR A 252 -0.09 -8.38 -2.23
CA THR A 252 -0.22 -9.78 -2.65
C THR A 252 -0.65 -9.73 -4.11
N THR A 253 0.17 -10.17 -5.08
CA THR A 253 -0.40 -10.42 -6.42
C THR A 253 -1.42 -11.52 -6.31
N VAL A 254 -2.58 -11.32 -6.92
CA VAL A 254 -3.56 -12.38 -7.10
C VAL A 254 -3.09 -13.28 -8.27
N PRO A 255 -2.97 -14.61 -8.09
CA PRO A 255 -2.61 -15.51 -9.19
C PRO A 255 -3.69 -15.53 -10.28
N VAL A 256 -3.28 -15.69 -11.54
CA VAL A 256 -4.20 -15.82 -12.68
C VAL A 256 -4.67 -17.26 -12.83
N ILE A 257 -5.99 -17.47 -12.82
CA ILE A 257 -6.65 -18.77 -12.94
C ILE A 257 -7.50 -18.79 -14.22
N ALA A 258 -7.15 -19.69 -15.13
CA ALA A 258 -7.94 -19.93 -16.34
C ALA A 258 -9.33 -20.47 -15.98
N GLY A 259 -10.36 -19.81 -16.52
CA GLY A 259 -11.78 -20.13 -16.35
C GLY A 259 -12.25 -21.40 -17.05
N ALA A 260 -13.55 -21.47 -17.35
CA ALA A 260 -14.16 -22.58 -18.08
C ALA A 260 -15.46 -22.19 -18.78
N ASP A 261 -15.65 -22.72 -19.98
CA ASP A 261 -16.90 -22.60 -20.75
C ASP A 261 -17.56 -23.97 -20.86
N VAL A 262 -18.83 -24.06 -20.46
CA VAL A 262 -19.63 -25.28 -20.53
C VAL A 262 -20.87 -25.07 -21.38
N TYR A 263 -21.29 -26.10 -22.11
CA TYR A 263 -22.38 -26.01 -23.09
C TYR A 263 -23.51 -26.97 -22.77
N PHE A 264 -24.72 -26.60 -23.20
CA PHE A 264 -25.95 -27.29 -22.88
C PHE A 264 -26.74 -27.72 -24.13
N ALA A 265 -27.49 -28.82 -23.99
CA ALA A 265 -28.49 -29.20 -24.97
C ALA A 265 -29.65 -28.18 -24.99
N SER A 266 -30.33 -28.08 -26.13
CA SER A 266 -31.44 -27.15 -26.36
C SER A 266 -32.53 -27.30 -25.31
N GLY A 267 -32.98 -26.19 -24.72
CA GLY A 267 -34.03 -26.17 -23.69
C GLY A 267 -33.70 -26.86 -22.37
N THR A 268 -32.44 -27.27 -22.13
CA THR A 268 -32.04 -27.98 -20.91
C THR A 268 -31.06 -27.18 -20.07
N ALA A 269 -31.04 -27.45 -18.77
CA ALA A 269 -30.00 -27.04 -17.83
C ALA A 269 -29.12 -28.22 -17.36
N VAL A 270 -29.27 -29.41 -17.96
CA VAL A 270 -28.58 -30.63 -17.53
C VAL A 270 -27.11 -30.60 -17.97
N LEU A 271 -26.20 -30.86 -17.03
CA LEU A 271 -24.77 -30.95 -17.31
C LEU A 271 -24.45 -32.25 -18.06
N THR A 272 -23.80 -32.12 -19.21
CA THR A 272 -23.25 -33.25 -19.96
C THR A 272 -21.95 -33.76 -19.34
N GLU A 273 -21.52 -34.97 -19.68
CA GLU A 273 -20.22 -35.51 -19.23
C GLU A 273 -19.04 -34.61 -19.63
N ASP A 274 -19.05 -34.04 -20.83
CA ASP A 274 -18.02 -33.08 -21.28
C ASP A 274 -18.02 -31.81 -20.42
N ALA A 275 -19.19 -31.27 -20.10
CA ALA A 275 -19.31 -30.12 -19.21
C ALA A 275 -18.76 -30.44 -17.82
N GLN A 276 -19.10 -31.62 -17.28
CA GLN A 276 -18.59 -32.09 -15.99
C GLN A 276 -17.06 -32.20 -15.96
N LEU A 277 -16.44 -32.76 -17.00
CA LEU A 277 -14.97 -32.86 -17.09
C LEU A 277 -14.28 -31.49 -17.14
N LYS A 278 -14.87 -30.51 -17.85
CA LYS A 278 -14.36 -29.13 -17.89
C LYS A 278 -14.46 -28.46 -16.51
N LEU A 279 -15.58 -28.64 -15.82
CA LEU A 279 -15.76 -28.13 -14.46
C LEU A 279 -14.80 -28.80 -13.46
N ASP A 280 -14.54 -30.11 -13.60
CA ASP A 280 -13.57 -30.84 -12.78
C ASP A 280 -12.16 -30.25 -12.96
N SER A 281 -11.76 -29.97 -14.20
CA SER A 281 -10.47 -29.34 -14.53
C SER A 281 -10.36 -27.92 -13.98
N PHE A 282 -11.41 -27.11 -14.13
CA PHE A 282 -11.49 -25.77 -13.56
C PHE A 282 -11.40 -25.81 -12.04
N ALA A 283 -12.13 -26.72 -11.39
CA ALA A 283 -12.15 -26.81 -9.95
C ALA A 283 -10.78 -27.12 -9.36
N LEU A 284 -10.00 -27.99 -10.02
CA LEU A 284 -8.63 -28.28 -9.61
C LEU A 284 -7.76 -27.01 -9.60
N ARG A 285 -7.86 -26.16 -10.63
CA ARG A 285 -7.15 -24.88 -10.70
C ARG A 285 -7.67 -23.88 -9.66
N ALA A 286 -8.99 -23.76 -9.52
CA ALA A 286 -9.60 -22.80 -8.59
C ALA A 286 -9.26 -23.11 -7.12
N ARG A 287 -9.00 -24.37 -6.76
CA ARG A 287 -8.56 -24.79 -5.42
C ARG A 287 -7.14 -24.33 -5.08
N THR A 288 -6.25 -24.15 -6.06
CA THR A 288 -4.87 -23.69 -5.80
C THR A 288 -4.83 -22.20 -5.40
N ALA A 289 -5.91 -21.46 -5.62
CA ALA A 289 -6.00 -20.04 -5.32
C ALA A 289 -7.34 -19.70 -4.63
N PRO A 290 -7.52 -20.03 -3.34
CA PRO A 290 -8.80 -19.89 -2.64
C PRO A 290 -9.28 -18.43 -2.50
N LYS A 291 -8.38 -17.45 -2.66
CA LYS A 291 -8.69 -16.01 -2.59
C LYS A 291 -9.03 -15.38 -3.95
N VAL A 292 -9.12 -16.17 -5.02
CA VAL A 292 -9.58 -15.70 -6.34
C VAL A 292 -11.09 -15.82 -6.42
N ALA A 293 -11.74 -14.75 -6.86
CA ALA A 293 -13.16 -14.70 -7.17
C ALA A 293 -13.41 -14.87 -8.68
N PHE A 294 -14.63 -15.28 -9.03
CA PHE A 294 -15.02 -15.57 -10.40
C PHE A 294 -16.35 -14.92 -10.76
N LEU A 295 -16.45 -14.48 -12.00
CA LEU A 295 -17.70 -14.11 -12.64
C LEU A 295 -18.23 -15.36 -13.34
N ILE A 296 -19.52 -15.67 -13.17
CA ILE A 296 -20.17 -16.78 -13.86
C ILE A 296 -21.42 -16.28 -14.59
N SER A 297 -21.44 -16.40 -15.91
CA SER A 297 -22.47 -15.85 -16.77
C SER A 297 -23.21 -16.96 -17.52
N GLY A 298 -24.54 -16.97 -17.44
CA GLY A 298 -25.39 -17.98 -18.06
C GLY A 298 -26.09 -17.41 -19.29
N HIS A 299 -26.06 -18.15 -20.39
CA HIS A 299 -26.60 -17.73 -21.69
C HIS A 299 -27.49 -18.81 -22.31
N THR A 300 -28.43 -18.38 -23.15
CA THR A 300 -29.26 -19.23 -24.01
C THR A 300 -29.08 -18.84 -25.48
N ASP A 301 -29.58 -19.69 -26.37
CA ASP A 301 -29.93 -19.25 -27.72
C ASP A 301 -31.27 -18.50 -27.69
N SER A 302 -31.70 -18.00 -28.85
CA SER A 302 -32.94 -17.23 -29.01
C SER A 302 -34.19 -18.10 -29.23
N VAL A 303 -34.15 -19.38 -28.86
CA VAL A 303 -35.28 -20.32 -29.05
C VAL A 303 -36.03 -20.53 -27.74
N GLY A 304 -37.34 -20.25 -27.73
CA GLY A 304 -38.19 -20.33 -26.54
C GLY A 304 -38.65 -18.94 -26.09
N SER A 305 -39.19 -18.86 -24.87
CA SER A 305 -39.61 -17.59 -24.24
C SER A 305 -38.92 -17.33 -22.90
N ASP A 306 -38.50 -18.38 -22.19
CA ASP A 306 -38.10 -18.30 -20.79
C ASP A 306 -36.57 -18.24 -20.63
N HIS A 307 -35.93 -17.38 -21.43
CA HIS A 307 -34.47 -17.31 -21.56
C HIS A 307 -33.77 -16.99 -20.24
N LEU A 308 -34.26 -15.99 -19.51
CA LEU A 308 -33.66 -15.55 -18.26
C LEU A 308 -33.72 -16.65 -17.21
N GLU A 309 -34.89 -17.27 -17.03
CA GLU A 309 -35.08 -18.38 -16.09
C GLU A 309 -34.20 -19.58 -16.46
N LEU A 310 -34.16 -19.99 -17.73
CA LEU A 310 -33.32 -21.10 -18.18
C LEU A 310 -31.83 -20.81 -17.97
N SER A 311 -31.38 -19.58 -18.21
CA SER A 311 -30.00 -19.17 -17.95
C SER A 311 -29.66 -19.23 -16.46
N GLN A 312 -30.61 -18.86 -15.58
CA GLN A 312 -30.47 -18.96 -14.12
C GLN A 312 -30.40 -20.41 -13.66
N GLN A 313 -31.26 -21.29 -14.18
CA GLN A 313 -31.22 -22.73 -13.88
C GLN A 313 -29.88 -23.37 -14.27
N ARG A 314 -29.29 -22.94 -15.39
CA ARG A 314 -27.95 -23.40 -15.82
C ARG A 314 -26.85 -22.97 -14.85
N LEU A 315 -26.87 -21.71 -14.43
CA LEU A 315 -25.94 -21.20 -13.42
C LEU A 315 -26.05 -22.00 -12.13
N GLU A 316 -27.28 -22.24 -11.67
CA GLU A 316 -27.55 -22.96 -10.43
C GLU A 316 -27.04 -24.41 -10.49
N ASN A 317 -27.23 -25.11 -11.61
CA ASN A 317 -26.69 -26.47 -11.78
C ASN A 317 -25.16 -26.50 -11.82
N VAL A 318 -24.51 -25.51 -12.43
CA VAL A 318 -23.04 -25.39 -12.43
C VAL A 318 -22.52 -25.10 -11.02
N LEU A 319 -23.12 -24.14 -10.32
CA LEU A 319 -22.74 -23.78 -8.95
C LEU A 319 -22.95 -24.92 -7.97
N THR A 320 -24.11 -25.60 -8.03
CA THR A 320 -24.40 -26.81 -7.24
C THR A 320 -23.36 -27.88 -7.49
N TYR A 321 -23.03 -28.16 -8.76
CA TYR A 321 -22.03 -29.17 -9.09
C TYR A 321 -20.64 -28.82 -8.53
N LEU A 322 -20.20 -27.57 -8.64
CA LEU A 322 -18.92 -27.12 -8.10
C LEU A 322 -18.89 -27.15 -6.56
N GLU A 323 -20.00 -26.85 -5.90
CA GLU A 323 -20.09 -26.89 -4.44
C GLU A 323 -20.19 -28.31 -3.90
N GLU A 324 -21.11 -29.13 -4.39
CA GLU A 324 -21.35 -30.47 -3.86
C GLU A 324 -20.20 -31.43 -4.20
N LYS A 325 -19.78 -31.46 -5.47
CA LYS A 325 -18.71 -32.37 -5.93
C LYS A 325 -17.33 -31.85 -5.54
N HIS A 326 -17.11 -30.53 -5.63
CA HIS A 326 -15.77 -29.94 -5.47
C HIS A 326 -15.61 -29.03 -4.25
N GLN A 327 -16.62 -28.88 -3.39
CA GLN A 327 -16.53 -28.08 -2.16
C GLN A 327 -16.02 -26.64 -2.44
N LEU A 328 -16.29 -26.12 -3.65
CA LEU A 328 -16.01 -24.74 -3.99
C LEU A 328 -17.17 -23.89 -3.52
N SER A 329 -16.90 -23.03 -2.53
CA SER A 329 -17.92 -22.15 -1.97
C SER A 329 -18.55 -21.28 -3.06
N ARG A 330 -19.89 -21.27 -3.10
CA ARG A 330 -20.69 -20.38 -3.95
C ARG A 330 -20.33 -18.90 -3.76
N LEU A 331 -19.90 -18.52 -2.57
CA LEU A 331 -19.52 -17.16 -2.23
C LEU A 331 -18.33 -16.62 -3.04
N ARG A 332 -17.59 -17.50 -3.73
CA ARG A 332 -16.50 -17.11 -4.65
C ARG A 332 -16.99 -16.66 -6.02
N PHE A 333 -18.27 -16.85 -6.32
CA PHE A 333 -18.84 -16.60 -7.64
C PHE A 333 -19.80 -15.41 -7.60
N THR A 334 -19.81 -14.63 -8.67
CA THR A 334 -20.83 -13.63 -8.97
C THR A 334 -21.67 -14.13 -10.14
N PRO A 335 -22.90 -14.63 -9.90
CA PRO A 335 -23.76 -15.15 -10.97
C PRO A 335 -24.48 -14.04 -11.73
N LEU A 336 -24.50 -14.15 -13.06
CA LEU A 336 -25.22 -13.26 -13.96
C LEU A 336 -26.03 -14.06 -14.99
N ALA A 337 -27.35 -14.01 -14.86
CA ALA A 337 -28.28 -14.62 -15.82
C ALA A 337 -28.50 -13.66 -16.99
N MET A 338 -27.99 -14.01 -18.18
CA MET A 338 -28.03 -13.13 -19.36
C MET A 338 -29.15 -13.48 -20.33
N GLY A 339 -29.86 -14.59 -20.12
CA GLY A 339 -30.82 -15.08 -21.11
C GLY A 339 -30.20 -15.25 -22.49
N ASP A 340 -30.91 -14.83 -23.54
CA ASP A 340 -30.43 -14.85 -24.93
C ASP A 340 -29.63 -13.60 -25.32
N GLN A 341 -29.38 -12.72 -24.35
CA GLN A 341 -28.54 -11.54 -24.55
C GLN A 341 -27.06 -11.94 -24.67
N LEU A 342 -26.30 -11.12 -25.41
CA LEU A 342 -24.86 -11.31 -25.65
C LEU A 342 -24.54 -12.66 -26.33
N ALA A 343 -25.26 -12.96 -27.42
CA ALA A 343 -24.95 -14.07 -28.30
C ALA A 343 -23.53 -13.94 -28.88
N VAL A 344 -22.77 -15.04 -28.84
CA VAL A 344 -21.39 -15.11 -29.38
C VAL A 344 -21.34 -15.61 -30.83
N ALA A 345 -22.46 -16.13 -31.32
CA ALA A 345 -22.64 -16.57 -32.71
C ALA A 345 -24.09 -16.32 -33.18
N GLY A 346 -24.31 -16.34 -34.49
CA GLY A 346 -25.66 -16.20 -35.08
C GLY A 346 -26.62 -17.32 -34.64
N ASN A 347 -27.87 -16.96 -34.32
CA ASN A 347 -28.89 -17.91 -33.87
C ASN A 347 -29.64 -18.61 -35.03
N GLU A 348 -29.34 -18.25 -36.28
CA GLU A 348 -30.03 -18.79 -37.46
C GLU A 348 -29.70 -20.28 -37.66
N GLN A 349 -28.47 -20.68 -37.36
CA GLN A 349 -27.96 -22.03 -37.57
C GLN A 349 -27.73 -22.78 -36.26
N GLU A 350 -27.93 -24.09 -36.26
CA GLU A 350 -27.77 -24.92 -35.06
C GLU A 350 -26.34 -24.87 -34.50
N ALA A 351 -25.33 -24.74 -35.36
CA ALA A 351 -23.94 -24.58 -34.95
C ALA A 351 -23.73 -23.33 -34.08
N GLY A 352 -24.33 -22.19 -34.46
CA GLY A 352 -24.24 -20.95 -33.69
C GLY A 352 -25.08 -20.99 -32.41
N ARG A 353 -26.31 -21.52 -32.48
CA ARG A 353 -27.14 -21.72 -31.29
C ARG A 353 -26.46 -22.58 -30.23
N LYS A 354 -25.75 -23.64 -30.63
CA LYS A 354 -24.98 -24.49 -29.72
C LYS A 354 -23.90 -23.72 -28.95
N LEU A 355 -23.25 -22.74 -29.60
CA LEU A 355 -22.28 -21.87 -28.94
C LEU A 355 -22.95 -20.89 -27.97
N ASN A 356 -24.18 -20.43 -28.26
CA ASN A 356 -24.89 -19.49 -27.38
C ASN A 356 -25.44 -20.15 -26.11
N ARG A 357 -25.80 -21.43 -26.15
CA ARG A 357 -26.27 -22.21 -24.99
C ARG A 357 -25.12 -22.61 -24.05
N ARG A 358 -24.61 -21.65 -23.29
CA ARG A 358 -23.40 -21.84 -22.46
C ARG A 358 -23.48 -21.20 -21.09
N VAL A 359 -22.60 -21.66 -20.21
CA VAL A 359 -22.18 -20.92 -19.01
C VAL A 359 -20.68 -20.67 -19.13
N GLU A 360 -20.28 -19.44 -18.92
CA GLU A 360 -18.87 -19.02 -18.89
C GLU A 360 -18.46 -18.70 -17.46
N ILE A 361 -17.29 -19.19 -17.05
CA ILE A 361 -16.64 -18.84 -15.79
C ILE A 361 -15.35 -18.11 -16.14
N ARG A 362 -15.19 -16.89 -15.63
CA ARG A 362 -13.99 -16.07 -15.82
C ARG A 362 -13.46 -15.62 -14.47
N GLN A 363 -12.14 -15.48 -14.34
CA GLN A 363 -11.59 -14.81 -13.16
C GLN A 363 -12.13 -13.39 -13.09
N PHE A 364 -12.54 -12.98 -11.90
CA PHE A 364 -13.04 -11.64 -11.66
C PHE A 364 -11.94 -10.80 -11.02
N ASP A 365 -11.70 -9.61 -11.56
CA ASP A 365 -10.71 -8.66 -11.07
C ASP A 365 -11.26 -7.85 -9.89
N ALA A 366 -11.81 -8.57 -8.92
CA ALA A 366 -12.30 -8.04 -7.66
C ALA A 366 -11.77 -8.90 -6.52
N ARG A 367 -11.49 -8.26 -5.38
CA ARG A 367 -11.01 -8.98 -4.20
C ARG A 367 -12.11 -9.89 -3.68
N ILE A 368 -11.74 -11.08 -3.20
CA ILE A 368 -12.71 -12.08 -2.74
C ILE A 368 -13.61 -11.57 -1.62
N GLN A 369 -13.09 -10.77 -0.69
CA GLN A 369 -13.90 -10.15 0.36
C GLN A 369 -14.97 -9.22 -0.22
N THR A 370 -14.67 -8.49 -1.29
CA THR A 370 -15.62 -7.58 -1.94
C THR A 370 -16.74 -8.38 -2.60
N VAL A 371 -16.41 -9.51 -3.25
CA VAL A 371 -17.41 -10.43 -3.84
C VAL A 371 -18.27 -11.11 -2.76
N ILE A 372 -17.68 -11.52 -1.65
CA ILE A 372 -18.44 -12.12 -0.54
C ILE A 372 -19.39 -11.09 0.08
N TYR A 373 -18.95 -9.84 0.23
CA TYR A 373 -19.81 -8.77 0.75
C TYR A 373 -21.00 -8.51 -0.18
N ARG A 374 -20.76 -8.44 -1.49
CA ARG A 374 -21.82 -8.37 -2.49
C ARG A 374 -22.82 -9.52 -2.35
N ASN A 375 -22.33 -10.76 -2.24
CA ASN A 375 -23.19 -11.94 -2.11
C ASN A 375 -24.01 -11.92 -0.81
N LEU A 376 -23.44 -11.41 0.29
CA LEU A 376 -24.16 -11.14 1.52
C LEU A 376 -25.35 -10.18 1.30
N LEU A 377 -25.16 -9.11 0.54
CA LEU A 377 -26.23 -8.15 0.25
C LEU A 377 -27.30 -8.76 -0.67
N GLU A 378 -26.89 -9.61 -1.61
CA GLU A 378 -27.82 -10.34 -2.46
C GLU A 378 -28.72 -11.28 -1.64
N TYR A 379 -28.15 -12.01 -0.66
CA TYR A 379 -28.96 -12.80 0.28
C TYR A 379 -29.97 -11.94 1.04
N LEU A 380 -29.56 -10.76 1.50
CA LEU A 380 -30.49 -9.83 2.18
C LEU A 380 -31.59 -9.32 1.27
N PHE A 381 -31.27 -9.03 0.01
CA PHE A 381 -32.26 -8.64 -0.99
C PHE A 381 -33.29 -9.75 -1.22
N GLN A 382 -32.84 -11.01 -1.22
CA GLN A 382 -33.69 -12.21 -1.33
C GLN A 382 -34.38 -12.60 -0.02
N ARG A 383 -34.16 -11.83 1.07
CA ARG A 383 -34.66 -12.09 2.44
C ARG A 383 -34.15 -13.39 3.06
N GLU A 384 -32.99 -13.86 2.62
CA GLU A 384 -32.31 -15.04 3.13
C GLU A 384 -31.32 -14.68 4.25
N THR A 385 -31.84 -14.47 5.46
CA THR A 385 -31.05 -13.96 6.59
C THR A 385 -29.96 -14.93 7.07
N ASP A 386 -30.19 -16.24 6.99
CA ASP A 386 -29.19 -17.25 7.40
C ASP A 386 -27.98 -17.26 6.45
N GLY A 387 -28.23 -17.22 5.13
CA GLY A 387 -27.19 -17.10 4.11
C GLY A 387 -26.40 -15.81 4.25
N ALA A 388 -27.08 -14.69 4.49
CA ALA A 388 -26.44 -13.41 4.77
C ALA A 388 -25.55 -13.44 6.04
N MET A 389 -26.03 -14.04 7.13
CA MET A 389 -25.23 -14.19 8.36
C MET A 389 -24.01 -15.10 8.15
N GLN A 390 -24.15 -16.19 7.40
CA GLN A 390 -23.03 -17.07 7.06
C GLN A 390 -21.98 -16.32 6.21
N ALA A 391 -22.43 -15.63 5.17
CA ALA A 391 -21.58 -14.82 4.31
C ALA A 391 -20.87 -13.71 5.11
N LEU A 392 -21.56 -13.06 6.05
CA LEU A 392 -20.97 -12.04 6.93
C LEU A 392 -19.86 -12.64 7.78
N ASN A 393 -20.11 -13.79 8.39
CA ASN A 393 -19.13 -14.44 9.25
C ASN A 393 -17.88 -14.86 8.46
N ILE A 394 -18.04 -15.35 7.23
CA ILE A 394 -16.92 -15.67 6.32
C ILE A 394 -16.19 -14.40 5.89
N TRP A 395 -16.94 -13.37 5.49
CA TRP A 395 -16.40 -12.07 5.11
C TRP A 395 -15.51 -11.50 6.20
N LEU A 396 -15.94 -11.57 7.46
CA LEU A 396 -15.16 -11.10 8.60
C LEU A 396 -13.80 -11.77 8.64
N HIS A 397 -13.66 -13.05 8.30
CA HIS A 397 -12.35 -13.73 8.25
C HIS A 397 -11.40 -13.17 7.19
N LEU A 398 -11.93 -12.61 6.10
CA LEU A 398 -11.18 -12.15 4.93
C LEU A 398 -11.01 -10.63 4.85
N ALA A 399 -11.89 -9.88 5.51
CA ALA A 399 -11.93 -8.42 5.49
C ALA A 399 -10.60 -7.83 5.93
N ASP A 400 -10.22 -6.74 5.26
CA ASP A 400 -9.06 -5.97 5.66
C ASP A 400 -9.30 -5.35 7.03
N ARG A 401 -8.18 -5.07 7.72
CA ARG A 401 -8.18 -4.45 9.05
C ARG A 401 -9.08 -3.21 9.12
N ASP A 402 -8.99 -2.38 8.10
CA ASP A 402 -9.78 -1.16 8.01
C ASP A 402 -11.24 -1.42 7.64
N GLU A 403 -11.60 -2.52 7.02
CA GLU A 403 -13.00 -2.74 6.61
C GLU A 403 -13.85 -3.33 7.74
N LEU A 404 -13.24 -3.93 8.77
CA LEU A 404 -13.92 -4.71 9.81
C LEU A 404 -15.10 -4.01 10.49
N LEU A 405 -15.07 -2.68 10.65
CA LEU A 405 -16.14 -1.93 11.30
C LEU A 405 -17.31 -1.61 10.39
N LEU A 406 -17.12 -1.63 9.07
CA LEU A 406 -18.13 -1.21 8.09
C LEU A 406 -19.48 -1.93 8.25
N PRO A 407 -19.55 -3.24 8.56
CA PRO A 407 -20.83 -3.90 8.78
C PRO A 407 -21.67 -3.29 9.91
N LEU A 408 -21.05 -2.66 10.92
CA LEU A 408 -21.79 -2.02 12.01
C LEU A 408 -22.52 -0.74 11.57
N PHE A 409 -22.10 -0.15 10.44
CA PHE A 409 -22.55 1.15 9.97
C PHE A 409 -23.19 1.11 8.58
N ASP A 410 -23.24 -0.06 7.93
CA ASP A 410 -23.95 -0.23 6.67
C ASP A 410 -25.45 -0.37 6.92
N PRO A 411 -26.28 0.62 6.53
CA PRO A 411 -27.71 0.61 6.81
C PRO A 411 -28.45 -0.54 6.11
N ARG A 412 -27.86 -1.15 5.06
CA ARG A 412 -28.48 -2.32 4.40
C ARG A 412 -28.44 -3.58 5.28
N LEU A 413 -27.55 -3.61 6.27
CA LEU A 413 -27.46 -4.69 7.25
C LEU A 413 -28.42 -4.52 8.43
N GLU A 414 -29.23 -3.46 8.47
CA GLU A 414 -30.19 -3.22 9.56
C GLU A 414 -31.12 -4.42 9.80
N GLN A 415 -31.51 -5.13 8.73
CA GLN A 415 -32.29 -6.37 8.83
C GLN A 415 -31.60 -7.45 9.69
N LEU A 416 -30.26 -7.52 9.67
CA LEU A 416 -29.49 -8.43 10.49
C LEU A 416 -29.42 -7.96 11.95
N HIS A 417 -29.45 -6.66 12.22
CA HIS A 417 -29.26 -6.10 13.56
C HIS A 417 -30.31 -6.57 14.56
N HIS A 418 -31.50 -6.91 14.07
CA HIS A 418 -32.62 -7.41 14.87
C HIS A 418 -32.55 -8.93 15.13
N LEU A 419 -31.62 -9.65 14.50
CA LEU A 419 -31.48 -11.09 14.68
C LEU A 419 -30.74 -11.41 15.98
N ARG A 420 -31.15 -12.53 16.60
CA ARG A 420 -30.54 -13.00 17.86
C ARG A 420 -29.04 -13.26 17.76
N GLY A 421 -28.53 -13.56 16.56
CA GLY A 421 -27.10 -13.79 16.30
C GLY A 421 -26.27 -12.51 16.12
N TRP A 422 -26.89 -11.35 15.89
CA TRP A 422 -26.17 -10.10 15.64
C TRP A 422 -25.27 -9.65 16.78
N PRO A 423 -25.70 -9.68 18.06
CA PRO A 423 -24.81 -9.30 19.16
C PRO A 423 -23.50 -10.10 19.21
N VAL A 424 -23.53 -11.36 18.78
CA VAL A 424 -22.33 -12.21 18.69
C VAL A 424 -21.40 -11.73 17.58
N ILE A 425 -21.94 -11.38 16.42
CA ILE A 425 -21.18 -10.81 15.30
C ILE A 425 -20.59 -9.45 15.65
N ALA A 426 -21.39 -8.55 16.22
CA ALA A 426 -20.94 -7.23 16.64
C ALA A 426 -19.80 -7.33 17.67
N SER A 427 -19.94 -8.22 18.66
CA SER A 427 -18.86 -8.49 19.64
C SER A 427 -17.61 -9.06 18.98
N LYS A 428 -17.75 -9.95 17.99
CA LYS A 428 -16.61 -10.50 17.24
C LYS A 428 -15.88 -9.42 16.43
N ILE A 429 -16.62 -8.50 15.80
CA ILE A 429 -16.06 -7.34 15.08
C ILE A 429 -15.25 -6.47 16.05
N GLU A 430 -15.86 -6.09 17.17
CA GLU A 430 -15.24 -5.26 18.20
C GLU A 430 -13.94 -5.89 18.71
N GLN A 431 -14.00 -7.15 19.16
CA GLN A 431 -12.84 -7.86 19.71
C GLN A 431 -11.71 -7.96 18.70
N ARG A 432 -12.03 -8.30 17.44
CA ARG A 432 -11.01 -8.41 16.41
C ARG A 432 -10.39 -7.06 16.07
N TYR A 433 -11.19 -6.00 15.99
CA TYR A 433 -10.67 -4.66 15.72
C TYR A 433 -9.74 -4.19 16.85
N LYS A 434 -10.16 -4.39 18.10
CA LYS A 434 -9.36 -4.07 19.30
C LYS A 434 -7.99 -4.76 19.28
N GLN A 435 -7.91 -6.01 18.82
CA GLN A 435 -6.66 -6.78 18.76
C GLN A 435 -5.64 -6.26 17.73
N LEU A 436 -6.03 -5.35 16.83
CA LEU A 436 -5.13 -4.85 15.79
C LEU A 436 -4.14 -3.79 16.30
N PHE A 437 -4.41 -3.19 17.45
CA PHE A 437 -3.78 -1.95 17.88
C PHE A 437 -3.31 -2.02 19.34
N SER A 438 -2.26 -1.27 19.68
CA SER A 438 -1.69 -1.26 21.02
C SER A 438 -2.60 -0.57 22.04
N ARG A 439 -3.50 0.31 21.58
CA ARG A 439 -4.50 1.00 22.40
C ARG A 439 -5.92 0.58 22.01
N PRO A 440 -6.35 -0.64 22.37
CA PRO A 440 -7.54 -1.30 21.82
C PRO A 440 -8.84 -0.49 21.99
N GLU A 441 -9.15 -0.08 23.22
CA GLU A 441 -10.39 0.64 23.54
C GLU A 441 -10.45 1.98 22.81
N LEU A 442 -9.39 2.77 22.90
CA LEU A 442 -9.29 4.07 22.24
C LEU A 442 -9.38 3.94 20.71
N ALA A 443 -8.71 2.94 20.14
CA ALA A 443 -8.76 2.66 18.71
C ALA A 443 -10.18 2.35 18.24
N TYR A 444 -10.88 1.47 18.94
CA TYR A 444 -12.25 1.11 18.60
C TYR A 444 -13.18 2.33 18.71
N THR A 445 -13.15 3.03 19.85
CA THR A 445 -14.03 4.18 20.09
C THR A 445 -13.83 5.32 19.08
N LEU A 446 -12.58 5.66 18.74
CA LEU A 446 -12.31 6.70 17.75
C LEU A 446 -12.67 6.26 16.33
N ALA A 447 -12.48 4.99 15.98
CA ALA A 447 -12.85 4.49 14.68
C ALA A 447 -14.37 4.40 14.48
N THR A 448 -15.14 4.09 15.54
CA THR A 448 -16.60 4.19 15.51
C THR A 448 -17.06 5.64 15.39
N LEU A 449 -16.46 6.56 16.15
CA LEU A 449 -16.73 8.00 16.03
C LEU A 449 -16.47 8.51 14.61
N TRP A 450 -15.37 8.07 13.99
CA TRP A 450 -15.07 8.38 12.59
C TRP A 450 -16.18 7.89 11.66
N ALA A 451 -16.66 6.66 11.85
CA ALA A 451 -17.67 6.07 10.96
C ALA A 451 -19.01 6.79 11.08
N GLU A 452 -19.38 7.20 12.30
CA GLU A 452 -20.58 8.00 12.57
C GLU A 452 -20.46 9.40 11.94
N ASP A 453 -19.34 10.09 12.15
CA ASP A 453 -19.06 11.44 11.62
C ASP A 453 -18.97 11.48 10.08
N GLN A 454 -18.37 10.46 9.47
CA GLN A 454 -18.16 10.39 8.03
C GLN A 454 -19.29 9.73 7.27
N ARG A 455 -20.35 9.27 7.96
CA ARG A 455 -21.45 8.48 7.39
C ARG A 455 -22.03 9.08 6.10
N TYR A 456 -22.31 10.38 6.11
CA TYR A 456 -22.92 11.11 4.98
C TYR A 456 -21.92 11.78 4.04
N ARG A 457 -20.61 11.74 4.36
CA ARG A 457 -19.55 12.40 3.58
C ARG A 457 -18.75 11.40 2.75
N THR A 458 -18.22 10.36 3.38
CA THR A 458 -17.31 9.40 2.72
C THR A 458 -17.71 7.95 2.91
N LEU A 459 -18.43 7.60 3.98
CA LEU A 459 -18.80 6.21 4.24
C LEU A 459 -19.61 5.60 3.09
N LYS A 460 -20.49 6.41 2.46
CA LYS A 460 -21.17 6.05 1.21
C LYS A 460 -20.21 5.47 0.18
N PHE A 461 -19.14 6.18 -0.14
CA PHE A 461 -18.15 5.75 -1.14
C PHE A 461 -17.43 4.46 -0.72
N TYR A 462 -17.05 4.33 0.56
CA TYR A 462 -16.43 3.10 1.07
C TYR A 462 -17.37 1.90 0.93
N ILE A 463 -18.65 2.07 1.28
CA ILE A 463 -19.66 1.03 1.21
C ILE A 463 -20.00 0.69 -0.25
N GLU A 464 -20.12 1.69 -1.12
CA GLU A 464 -20.36 1.48 -2.56
C GLU A 464 -19.23 0.69 -3.22
N ASN A 465 -17.96 1.02 -2.90
CA ASN A 465 -16.80 0.28 -3.40
C ASN A 465 -16.76 -1.17 -2.92
N LEU A 466 -17.35 -1.48 -1.77
CA LEU A 466 -17.44 -2.86 -1.26
C LEU A 466 -18.43 -3.75 -2.00
N ASN A 467 -19.34 -3.18 -2.79
CA ASN A 467 -20.45 -3.94 -3.36
C ASN A 467 -20.13 -4.62 -4.68
N VAL A 468 -18.94 -4.38 -5.27
CA VAL A 468 -18.57 -4.78 -6.64
C VAL A 468 -19.75 -4.64 -7.62
N TYR A 469 -20.00 -3.41 -8.06
CA TYR A 469 -21.12 -3.12 -8.95
C TYR A 469 -20.80 -3.48 -10.42
N LEU A 470 -21.73 -4.15 -11.12
CA LEU A 470 -21.68 -4.44 -12.56
C LEU A 470 -22.83 -3.74 -13.30
N PRO A 471 -22.68 -2.44 -13.63
CA PRO A 471 -23.77 -1.60 -14.10
C PRO A 471 -24.48 -2.07 -15.35
N GLU A 472 -23.74 -2.67 -16.27
CA GLU A 472 -24.26 -3.00 -17.60
C GLU A 472 -25.10 -4.28 -17.61
N GLN A 473 -25.05 -5.07 -16.54
CA GLN A 473 -25.47 -6.48 -16.55
C GLN A 473 -26.49 -6.83 -15.45
N ASP A 474 -26.68 -5.96 -14.44
CA ASP A 474 -27.69 -6.12 -13.40
C ASP A 474 -28.83 -5.11 -13.58
N SER A 475 -30.01 -5.58 -14.01
CA SER A 475 -31.17 -4.75 -14.31
C SER A 475 -31.84 -4.12 -13.07
N SER A 476 -31.45 -4.50 -11.85
CA SER A 476 -32.04 -4.02 -10.59
C SER A 476 -31.07 -3.12 -9.83
N TYR A 477 -30.67 -2.00 -10.44
CA TYR A 477 -29.65 -1.11 -9.85
C TYR A 477 -30.02 -0.60 -8.45
N SER A 478 -31.29 -0.26 -8.23
CA SER A 478 -31.75 0.39 -7.00
C SER A 478 -31.62 -0.46 -5.73
N LYS A 479 -31.42 -1.77 -5.84
CA LYS A 479 -31.20 -2.64 -4.66
C LYS A 479 -29.83 -2.43 -4.02
N TRP A 480 -28.88 -1.84 -4.76
CA TRP A 480 -27.53 -1.56 -4.28
C TRP A 480 -27.40 -0.19 -3.62
N ASP A 481 -28.39 0.70 -3.85
CA ASP A 481 -28.40 2.06 -3.37
C ASP A 481 -28.43 2.14 -1.84
N VAL A 482 -27.69 3.11 -1.31
CA VAL A 482 -27.62 3.37 0.12
C VAL A 482 -28.09 4.79 0.40
N ASN A 483 -29.14 4.93 1.19
CA ASN A 483 -29.62 6.25 1.59
C ASN A 483 -28.82 6.78 2.78
N PHE A 484 -27.99 7.79 2.51
CA PHE A 484 -27.23 8.55 3.51
C PHE A 484 -27.67 10.00 3.62
N GLU A 485 -28.85 10.35 3.07
CA GLU A 485 -29.34 11.72 3.12
C GLU A 485 -29.55 12.17 4.57
N SER A 486 -29.15 13.42 4.83
CA SER A 486 -29.32 14.09 6.11
C SER A 486 -29.47 15.58 5.86
N SER A 487 -30.33 16.25 6.62
CA SER A 487 -30.45 17.70 6.60
C SER A 487 -29.22 18.38 7.21
N VAL A 488 -29.00 19.65 6.85
CA VAL A 488 -27.91 20.46 7.43
C VAL A 488 -28.03 20.56 8.95
N SER A 489 -29.25 20.65 9.49
CA SER A 489 -29.48 20.69 10.94
C SER A 489 -29.07 19.40 11.65
N GLU A 490 -29.39 18.24 11.06
CA GLU A 490 -29.00 16.94 11.63
C GLU A 490 -27.49 16.74 11.60
N GLN A 491 -26.82 17.20 10.53
CA GLN A 491 -25.36 17.17 10.45
C GLN A 491 -24.72 18.03 11.54
N LEU A 492 -25.21 19.26 11.74
CA LEU A 492 -24.70 20.17 12.78
C LEU A 492 -24.88 19.61 14.20
N GLU A 493 -26.05 19.03 14.49
CA GLU A 493 -26.31 18.37 15.78
C GLU A 493 -25.38 17.16 15.97
N SER A 494 -25.18 16.35 14.92
CA SER A 494 -24.27 15.22 14.94
C SER A 494 -22.82 15.64 15.19
N ASP A 495 -22.35 16.68 14.51
CA ASP A 495 -20.98 17.19 14.64
C ASP A 495 -20.74 17.70 16.08
N GLN A 496 -21.72 18.38 16.69
CA GLN A 496 -21.65 18.79 18.11
C GLN A 496 -21.60 17.60 19.07
N ASN A 497 -22.42 16.58 18.84
CA ASN A 497 -22.45 15.36 19.67
C ASN A 497 -21.13 14.57 19.57
N HIS A 498 -20.54 14.47 18.38
CA HIS A 498 -19.24 13.84 18.18
C HIS A 498 -18.13 14.63 18.86
N LEU A 499 -18.15 15.96 18.77
CA LEU A 499 -17.18 16.82 19.44
C LEU A 499 -17.25 16.64 20.97
N ALA A 500 -18.44 16.62 21.55
CA ALA A 500 -18.64 16.42 22.99
C ALA A 500 -18.09 15.07 23.49
N ARG A 501 -18.13 14.03 22.64
CA ARG A 501 -17.54 12.71 22.93
C ARG A 501 -16.02 12.70 22.74
N LEU A 502 -15.49 13.44 21.77
CA LEU A 502 -14.06 13.47 21.47
C LEU A 502 -13.25 14.26 22.51
N LEU A 503 -13.75 15.40 22.97
CA LEU A 503 -12.98 16.32 23.83
C LEU A 503 -12.43 15.68 25.11
N PRO A 504 -13.21 14.91 25.91
CA PRO A 504 -12.68 14.26 27.11
C PRO A 504 -11.54 13.27 26.80
N MET A 505 -11.59 12.62 25.64
CA MET A 505 -10.54 11.69 25.21
C MET A 505 -9.25 12.44 24.88
N LEU A 506 -9.34 13.58 24.19
CA LEU A 506 -8.17 14.40 23.89
C LEU A 506 -7.56 15.05 25.13
N GLU A 507 -8.38 15.41 26.11
CA GLU A 507 -7.90 15.95 27.39
C GLU A 507 -7.11 14.91 28.20
N GLN A 508 -7.54 13.64 28.16
CA GLN A 508 -6.88 12.55 28.85
C GLN A 508 -5.67 12.02 28.07
N GLU A 509 -5.78 11.88 26.76
CA GLU A 509 -4.85 11.11 25.93
C GLU A 509 -3.94 11.97 25.04
N GLY A 510 -4.26 13.24 24.87
CA GLY A 510 -3.63 14.10 23.87
C GLY A 510 -3.97 13.69 22.44
N TRP A 511 -3.22 14.21 21.46
CA TRP A 511 -3.43 13.86 20.06
C TRP A 511 -2.86 12.47 19.76
N VAL A 512 -3.75 11.53 19.45
CA VAL A 512 -3.42 10.10 19.26
C VAL A 512 -2.51 9.83 18.05
N LYS A 513 -1.71 8.77 18.14
CA LYS A 513 -0.81 8.34 17.07
C LYS A 513 -1.45 7.28 16.18
N LYS A 514 -1.29 7.38 14.86
CA LYS A 514 -1.78 6.37 13.91
C LYS A 514 -1.20 4.98 14.22
N SER A 515 0.06 4.88 14.63
CA SER A 515 0.72 3.62 14.99
C SER A 515 0.08 2.95 16.22
N GLU A 516 -0.58 3.71 17.09
CA GLU A 516 -1.21 3.20 18.31
C GLU A 516 -2.67 2.81 18.14
N VAL A 517 -3.40 3.51 17.26
CA VAL A 517 -4.87 3.37 17.13
C VAL A 517 -5.35 3.03 15.72
N GLY A 518 -4.47 3.06 14.73
CA GLY A 518 -4.80 2.91 13.31
C GLY A 518 -5.13 4.23 12.62
N GLU A 519 -5.08 4.22 11.28
CA GLU A 519 -5.20 5.43 10.46
C GLU A 519 -6.58 6.09 10.59
N ARG A 520 -7.64 5.26 10.51
CA ARG A 520 -9.01 5.74 10.65
C ARG A 520 -9.26 6.42 11.99
N ALA A 521 -8.88 5.76 13.07
CA ALA A 521 -9.06 6.28 14.42
C ALA A 521 -8.30 7.59 14.63
N ALA A 522 -7.05 7.68 14.15
CA ALA A 522 -6.27 8.91 14.23
C ALA A 522 -6.87 10.04 13.38
N LYS A 523 -7.37 9.74 12.17
CA LYS A 523 -8.05 10.72 11.30
C LYS A 523 -9.37 11.24 11.89
N ALA A 524 -10.05 10.47 12.75
CA ALA A 524 -11.27 10.89 13.45
C ALA A 524 -11.09 12.21 14.20
N VAL A 525 -9.96 12.34 14.91
CA VAL A 525 -9.64 13.52 15.72
C VAL A 525 -9.62 14.78 14.87
N PHE A 526 -8.92 14.72 13.73
CA PHE A 526 -8.83 15.83 12.80
C PHE A 526 -10.18 16.21 12.20
N LEU A 527 -10.95 15.22 11.72
CA LEU A 527 -12.21 15.47 11.01
C LEU A 527 -13.24 16.13 11.93
N ILE A 528 -13.45 15.57 13.11
CA ILE A 528 -14.43 16.07 14.08
C ILE A 528 -14.05 17.48 14.58
N LEU A 529 -12.76 17.73 14.87
CA LEU A 529 -12.30 19.07 15.25
C LEU A 529 -12.47 20.09 14.12
N GLN A 530 -12.15 19.71 12.88
CA GLN A 530 -12.28 20.59 11.72
C GLN A 530 -13.75 20.96 11.45
N HIS A 531 -14.69 20.06 11.73
CA HIS A 531 -16.13 20.29 11.54
C HIS A 531 -16.72 21.24 12.59
N SER A 532 -16.11 21.37 13.78
CA SER A 532 -16.63 22.26 14.82
C SER A 532 -16.61 23.74 14.42
N MET A 533 -15.70 24.11 13.50
CA MET A 533 -15.42 25.49 13.12
C MET A 533 -15.08 26.40 14.32
N ASP A 534 -14.64 25.82 15.44
CA ASP A 534 -14.35 26.52 16.69
C ASP A 534 -12.90 27.04 16.68
N GLU A 535 -12.75 28.37 16.71
CA GLU A 535 -11.45 29.03 16.64
C GLU A 535 -10.50 28.62 17.79
N ASP A 536 -11.02 28.49 19.01
CA ASP A 536 -10.23 28.21 20.21
C ASP A 536 -9.72 26.77 20.20
N LEU A 537 -10.61 25.82 19.84
CA LEU A 537 -10.24 24.41 19.73
C LEU A 537 -9.22 24.17 18.61
N LEU A 538 -9.46 24.75 17.43
CA LEU A 538 -8.53 24.63 16.30
C LEU A 538 -7.17 25.26 16.65
N THR A 539 -7.16 26.43 17.28
CA THR A 539 -5.91 27.07 17.76
C THR A 539 -5.17 26.19 18.76
N ARG A 540 -5.90 25.58 19.72
CA ARG A 540 -5.33 24.71 20.76
C ARG A 540 -4.69 23.45 20.18
N TYR A 541 -5.33 22.81 19.21
CA TYR A 541 -4.91 21.49 18.74
C TYR A 541 -4.02 21.50 17.47
N LEU A 542 -3.93 22.60 16.74
CA LEU A 542 -3.09 22.74 15.55
C LEU A 542 -1.59 22.42 15.78
N PRO A 543 -0.95 22.83 16.90
CA PRO A 543 0.43 22.45 17.17
C PRO A 543 0.63 20.93 17.32
N PHE A 544 -0.33 20.22 17.93
CA PHE A 544 -0.25 18.77 18.10
C PHE A 544 -0.41 18.03 16.78
N LEU A 545 -1.32 18.49 15.91
CA LEU A 545 -1.44 17.95 14.56
C LEU A 545 -0.13 18.10 13.77
N LYS A 546 0.55 19.25 13.89
CA LYS A 546 1.86 19.48 13.28
C LYS A 546 2.91 18.51 13.81
N GLU A 547 2.97 18.30 15.12
CA GLU A 547 3.89 17.34 15.75
C GLU A 547 3.66 15.93 15.21
N ARG A 548 2.42 15.48 15.07
CA ARG A 548 2.11 14.17 14.46
C ARG A 548 2.51 14.09 12.99
N CYS A 549 2.42 15.18 12.22
CA CYS A 549 2.92 15.20 10.83
C CYS A 549 4.43 14.99 10.81
N LEU A 550 5.16 15.68 11.69
CA LEU A 550 6.61 15.53 11.85
C LEU A 550 6.97 14.10 12.25
N GLU A 551 6.18 13.44 13.08
CA GLU A 551 6.41 12.04 13.47
C GLU A 551 6.05 11.02 12.37
N GLY A 552 5.45 11.45 11.25
CA GLY A 552 4.90 10.54 10.24
C GLY A 552 3.63 9.81 10.69
N GLU A 553 3.00 10.28 11.76
CA GLU A 553 1.79 9.72 12.37
C GLU A 553 0.50 10.26 11.74
N THR A 554 0.61 11.21 10.80
CA THR A 554 -0.50 11.74 10.01
C THR A 554 0.01 12.47 8.75
N GLU A 555 -0.90 12.82 7.83
CA GLU A 555 -0.57 13.43 6.55
C GLU A 555 -0.55 14.97 6.63
N TRP A 556 0.44 15.60 5.99
CA TRP A 556 0.59 17.07 5.97
C TRP A 556 -0.60 17.83 5.36
N ILE A 557 -1.36 17.19 4.47
CA ILE A 557 -2.58 17.77 3.90
C ILE A 557 -3.62 18.08 4.98
N LEU A 558 -3.68 17.28 6.06
CA LEU A 558 -4.61 17.55 7.17
C LEU A 558 -4.18 18.81 7.93
N TYR A 559 -2.88 18.95 8.22
CA TYR A 559 -2.33 20.16 8.82
C TYR A 559 -2.60 21.40 7.97
N ALA A 560 -2.30 21.35 6.68
CA ALA A 560 -2.54 22.45 5.75
C ALA A 560 -4.02 22.85 5.72
N ASN A 561 -4.93 21.87 5.67
CA ASN A 561 -6.37 22.12 5.73
C ASN A 561 -6.80 22.81 7.03
N MET A 562 -6.33 22.34 8.18
CA MET A 562 -6.70 22.93 9.47
C MET A 562 -6.13 24.32 9.67
N TYR A 563 -4.87 24.53 9.27
CA TYR A 563 -4.23 25.83 9.32
C TYR A 563 -5.03 26.83 8.47
N ASP A 564 -5.25 26.53 7.19
CA ASP A 564 -5.94 27.46 6.30
C ASP A 564 -7.39 27.68 6.73
N ARG A 565 -8.09 26.66 7.26
CA ARG A 565 -9.44 26.83 7.80
C ARG A 565 -9.45 27.79 8.99
N LEU A 566 -8.54 27.61 9.94
CA LEU A 566 -8.39 28.52 11.08
C LEU A 566 -8.13 29.96 10.61
N GLN A 567 -7.30 30.16 9.58
CA GLN A 567 -7.08 31.48 8.98
C GLN A 567 -8.37 32.06 8.42
N THR A 568 -9.15 31.27 7.67
CA THR A 568 -10.43 31.75 7.12
C THR A 568 -11.46 32.10 8.19
N ILE A 569 -11.54 31.36 9.29
CA ILE A 569 -12.40 31.68 10.45
C ILE A 569 -11.99 33.02 11.06
N LYS A 570 -10.69 33.27 11.17
CA LYS A 570 -10.10 34.54 11.65
C LYS A 570 -10.18 35.69 10.64
N ASN A 571 -10.76 35.47 9.45
CA ASN A 571 -10.74 36.40 8.32
C ASN A 571 -9.31 36.84 7.91
N LEU A 572 -8.36 35.93 8.03
CA LEU A 572 -6.96 36.12 7.63
C LEU A 572 -6.66 35.39 6.31
N PRO A 573 -5.64 35.83 5.56
CA PRO A 573 -5.15 35.08 4.43
C PRO A 573 -4.64 33.69 4.83
N GLN A 574 -4.83 32.72 3.93
CA GLN A 574 -4.43 31.33 4.11
C GLN A 574 -3.02 31.08 3.55
N ARG A 575 -2.31 30.08 4.07
CA ARG A 575 -0.91 29.81 3.66
C ARG A 575 -0.83 28.84 2.50
N PHE A 576 -1.59 27.76 2.54
CA PHE A 576 -1.41 26.64 1.61
C PHE A 576 -2.43 26.63 0.48
N GLY A 577 -3.48 27.45 0.53
CA GLY A 577 -4.49 27.53 -0.53
C GLY A 577 -5.48 26.37 -0.54
N THR A 578 -5.80 25.76 0.61
CA THR A 578 -6.72 24.61 0.66
C THR A 578 -8.20 25.01 0.77
N GLN A 579 -8.50 26.25 1.16
CA GLN A 579 -9.86 26.73 1.37
C GLN A 579 -10.39 27.51 0.16
N PHE A 580 -11.65 27.26 -0.17
CA PHE A 580 -12.37 27.87 -1.28
C PHE A 580 -13.77 28.27 -0.83
N LYS A 581 -14.28 29.39 -1.36
CA LYS A 581 -15.70 29.75 -1.31
C LYS A 581 -16.37 29.32 -2.61
N ILE A 582 -17.63 28.90 -2.52
CA ILE A 582 -18.46 28.63 -3.69
C ILE A 582 -19.30 29.87 -3.95
N SER A 583 -19.09 30.49 -5.11
CA SER A 583 -19.85 31.64 -5.58
C SER A 583 -21.28 31.25 -5.97
N LYS A 584 -22.19 32.24 -6.10
CA LYS A 584 -23.61 32.00 -6.44
C LYS A 584 -23.81 31.29 -7.79
N ASP A 585 -22.84 31.38 -8.69
CA ASP A 585 -22.79 30.72 -9.98
C ASP A 585 -22.16 29.31 -9.93
N GLY A 586 -21.81 28.82 -8.74
CA GLY A 586 -21.17 27.53 -8.52
C GLY A 586 -19.66 27.53 -8.74
N THR A 587 -19.05 28.68 -9.10
CA THR A 587 -17.59 28.76 -9.27
C THR A 587 -16.87 28.69 -7.92
N ARG A 588 -15.74 27.96 -7.87
CA ARG A 588 -14.90 27.87 -6.67
C ARG A 588 -13.86 28.98 -6.71
N GLU A 589 -13.95 29.94 -5.80
CA GLU A 589 -12.98 31.01 -5.65
C GLU A 589 -12.11 30.73 -4.41
N MET A 590 -10.79 30.80 -4.55
CA MET A 590 -9.86 30.56 -3.45
C MET A 590 -9.88 31.73 -2.46
N PHE A 591 -9.77 31.45 -1.15
CA PHE A 591 -9.54 32.53 -0.17
C PHE A 591 -8.16 33.19 -0.38
N PRO A 592 -7.97 34.47 0.00
CA PRO A 592 -6.71 35.18 -0.21
C PRO A 592 -5.50 34.44 0.38
N LEU A 593 -4.38 34.44 -0.33
CA LEU A 593 -3.12 33.82 0.12
C LEU A 593 -2.28 34.80 0.96
N GLU A 594 -1.59 34.29 1.99
CA GLU A 594 -0.60 35.04 2.78
C GLU A 594 0.47 35.66 1.86
N ASP A 595 0.99 34.88 0.92
CA ASP A 595 1.87 35.34 -0.15
C ASP A 595 1.73 34.42 -1.39
N PRO A 596 1.09 34.90 -2.48
CA PRO A 596 0.96 34.15 -3.72
C PRO A 596 2.29 33.73 -4.36
N LYS A 597 3.40 34.42 -4.05
CA LYS A 597 4.73 34.08 -4.57
C LYS A 597 5.41 32.96 -3.78
N GLN A 598 5.06 32.80 -2.49
CA GLN A 598 5.64 31.77 -1.62
C GLN A 598 4.75 30.52 -1.45
N VAL A 599 3.48 30.57 -1.83
CA VAL A 599 2.53 29.46 -1.63
C VAL A 599 3.07 28.12 -2.14
N ASN A 600 3.66 28.10 -3.34
CA ASN A 600 4.19 26.86 -3.92
C ASN A 600 5.48 26.39 -3.23
N GLN A 601 6.26 27.31 -2.64
CA GLN A 601 7.38 26.94 -1.79
C GLN A 601 6.88 26.27 -0.51
N TRP A 602 5.93 26.86 0.22
CA TRP A 602 5.37 26.28 1.44
C TRP A 602 4.70 24.93 1.17
N ARG A 603 3.95 24.81 0.07
CA ARG A 603 3.34 23.54 -0.35
C ARG A 603 4.41 22.49 -0.65
N ASN A 604 5.47 22.87 -1.36
CA ASN A 604 6.58 21.98 -1.66
C ASN A 604 7.27 21.47 -0.38
N GLU A 605 7.55 22.34 0.60
CA GLU A 605 8.23 21.98 1.86
C GLU A 605 7.55 20.81 2.60
N ILE A 606 6.22 20.70 2.52
CA ILE A 606 5.43 19.67 3.18
C ILE A 606 4.88 18.58 2.22
N GLY A 607 5.34 18.57 0.96
CA GLY A 607 5.00 17.55 -0.03
C GLY A 607 3.62 17.68 -0.67
N LEU A 608 3.04 18.87 -0.71
CA LEU A 608 1.81 19.15 -1.44
C LEU A 608 2.09 19.55 -2.90
N PRO A 609 1.23 19.14 -3.87
CA PRO A 609 1.39 19.56 -5.26
C PRO A 609 1.26 21.09 -5.38
N PRO A 610 1.96 21.77 -6.30
CA PRO A 610 1.82 23.21 -6.47
C PRO A 610 0.39 23.59 -6.86
N LEU A 611 -0.02 24.81 -6.54
CA LEU A 611 -1.22 25.41 -7.12
C LEU A 611 -0.93 25.76 -8.58
N GLU A 612 -1.79 25.32 -9.48
CA GLU A 612 -1.77 25.76 -10.88
C GLU A 612 -2.20 27.22 -10.95
N ASN A 613 -1.50 28.01 -11.76
CA ASN A 613 -1.88 29.40 -12.02
C ASN A 613 -3.19 29.37 -12.83
N ASN A 614 -4.33 29.53 -12.16
CA ASN A 614 -5.60 29.87 -12.82
C ASN A 614 -5.61 31.34 -13.22
#